data_AF-A0A8J6W7D6-F1
#
_entry.id   AF-A0A8J6W7D6-F1
#
_cell.length_a   1.000
_cell.length_b   1.000
_cell.length_c   1.000
_cell.angle_alpha   90.00
_cell.angle_beta   90.00
_cell.angle_gamma   90.00
#
_symmetry.space_group_name_H-M   'P 1'
#
loop_
_entity.id
_entity.type
_entity.pdbx_description
1 polymer ?
#
loop_
_entity_poly.entity_id
_entity_poly.type
_entity_poly.pdbx_seq_one_letter_code
_entity_poly.pdbx_strand_id
1 'polypeptide(L)'
;MISMTYLLTAMLTGLGLVATIPAMQAAPPSMHYAWQVLGIDTAQCLSQARQALESQGLEPVQNDATSVAGRSETATAMFVCVENPPATTTVMVVVASDSDEQALALREALKQAF
;
A
#
# COMPACT_ATOMS: atom_id res chain seq x y z
N MET A 1 -19.38 -73.55 -5.92
CA MET A 1 -18.26 -72.65 -6.25
C MET A 1 -18.79 -71.39 -6.95
N ILE A 2 -19.50 -70.49 -6.26
CA ILE A 2 -19.84 -69.16 -6.80
C ILE A 2 -19.91 -68.22 -5.59
N SER A 3 -18.76 -67.73 -5.16
CA SER A 3 -18.65 -66.76 -4.06
C SER A 3 -17.41 -65.92 -4.29
N MET A 4 -17.41 -65.04 -5.30
CA MET A 4 -16.34 -64.03 -5.44
C MET A 4 -16.58 -62.96 -6.51
N THR A 5 -17.79 -62.38 -6.63
CA THR A 5 -18.02 -61.39 -7.72
C THR A 5 -18.95 -60.22 -7.40
N TYR A 6 -19.21 -59.88 -6.13
CA TYR A 6 -20.14 -58.78 -5.81
C TYR A 6 -19.60 -57.70 -4.87
N LEU A 7 -18.31 -57.70 -4.53
CA LEU A 7 -17.76 -56.75 -3.55
C LEU A 7 -16.74 -55.76 -4.12
N LEU A 8 -16.82 -55.42 -5.42
CA LEU A 8 -15.85 -54.51 -6.06
C LEU A 8 -16.43 -53.24 -6.67
N THR A 9 -17.73 -52.98 -6.56
CA THR A 9 -18.37 -51.82 -7.22
C THR A 9 -18.73 -50.66 -6.28
N ALA A 10 -18.51 -50.78 -4.97
CA ALA A 10 -18.94 -49.75 -4.01
C ALA A 10 -17.87 -48.71 -3.60
N MET A 11 -16.62 -48.82 -4.07
CA MET A 11 -15.51 -47.97 -3.61
C MET A 11 -14.99 -46.95 -4.64
N LEU A 12 -15.78 -46.58 -5.65
CA LEU A 12 -15.32 -45.67 -6.72
C LEU A 12 -16.06 -44.32 -6.81
N THR A 13 -16.99 -44.02 -5.91
CA THR A 13 -17.73 -42.74 -5.90
C THR A 13 -17.25 -41.72 -4.87
N GLY A 14 -16.14 -42.00 -4.17
CA GLY A 14 -15.61 -41.17 -3.08
C GLY A 14 -14.41 -40.28 -3.46
N LEU A 15 -14.06 -40.13 -4.74
CA LEU A 15 -13.06 -39.16 -5.16
C LEU A 15 -13.70 -37.77 -5.12
N GLY A 16 -13.60 -37.19 -3.92
CA GLY A 16 -14.07 -35.85 -3.61
C GLY A 16 -13.63 -34.87 -4.67
N LEU A 17 -14.58 -34.05 -5.11
CA LEU A 17 -14.29 -32.76 -5.70
C LEU A 17 -13.41 -32.00 -4.69
N VAL A 18 -12.10 -32.09 -4.86
CA VAL A 18 -11.19 -31.06 -4.38
C VAL A 18 -11.54 -29.85 -5.23
N ALA A 19 -12.50 -29.06 -4.74
CA ALA A 19 -12.75 -27.74 -5.28
C ALA A 19 -11.42 -27.00 -5.20
N THR A 20 -10.76 -26.86 -6.34
CA THR A 20 -9.63 -25.96 -6.52
C THR A 20 -10.21 -24.56 -6.40
N ILE A 21 -10.44 -24.11 -5.16
CA ILE A 21 -10.69 -22.70 -4.89
C ILE A 21 -9.41 -22.01 -5.35
N PRO A 22 -9.45 -21.15 -6.38
CA PRO A 22 -8.27 -20.40 -6.73
C PRO A 22 -7.90 -19.62 -5.47
N ALA A 23 -6.69 -19.84 -4.97
CA ALA A 23 -6.11 -18.96 -3.98
C ALA A 23 -6.10 -17.59 -4.63
N MET A 24 -7.02 -16.71 -4.23
CA MET A 24 -7.03 -15.33 -4.67
C MET A 24 -5.81 -14.69 -4.02
N GLN A 25 -4.66 -14.82 -4.68
CA GLN A 25 -3.45 -14.12 -4.30
C GLN A 25 -3.78 -12.64 -4.40
N ALA A 26 -3.81 -11.97 -3.26
CA ALA A 26 -3.87 -10.52 -3.23
C ALA A 26 -2.69 -10.00 -4.08
N ALA A 27 -3.00 -9.22 -5.11
CA ALA A 27 -1.97 -8.55 -5.87
C ALA A 27 -1.15 -7.67 -4.92
N PRO A 28 0.18 -7.60 -5.08
CA PRO A 28 0.98 -6.71 -4.26
C PRO A 28 0.51 -5.25 -4.46
N PRO A 29 0.52 -4.41 -3.42
CA PRO A 29 0.12 -3.03 -3.55
C PRO A 29 1.04 -2.31 -4.54
N SER A 30 0.44 -1.42 -5.33
CA SER A 30 1.19 -0.54 -6.22
C SER A 30 1.96 0.47 -5.38
N MET A 31 3.16 0.87 -5.81
CA MET A 31 3.96 1.88 -5.12
C MET A 31 4.49 2.93 -6.08
N HIS A 32 4.23 4.20 -5.78
CA HIS A 32 4.79 5.34 -6.52
C HIS A 32 5.47 6.31 -5.58
N TYR A 33 6.55 6.92 -6.07
CA TYR A 33 7.30 7.91 -5.31
C TYR A 33 7.62 9.14 -6.17
N ALA A 34 7.84 10.27 -5.50
CA ALA A 34 8.40 11.47 -6.10
C ALA A 34 9.24 12.20 -5.04
N TRP A 35 10.22 12.98 -5.49
CA TRP A 35 11.00 13.82 -4.59
C TRP A 35 11.25 15.21 -5.19
N GLN A 36 11.46 16.17 -4.30
CA GLN A 36 11.90 17.53 -4.65
C GLN A 36 12.80 18.10 -3.56
N VAL A 37 13.60 19.11 -3.92
CA VAL A 37 14.48 19.83 -2.99
C VAL A 37 13.94 21.23 -2.79
N LEU A 38 13.79 21.65 -1.54
CA LEU A 38 13.21 22.94 -1.17
C LEU A 38 14.08 23.67 -0.15
N GLY A 39 14.07 25.01 -0.20
CA GLY A 39 14.68 25.87 0.81
C GLY A 39 13.78 26.04 2.04
N ILE A 40 13.39 24.93 2.67
CA ILE A 40 12.60 24.89 3.90
C ILE A 40 13.32 24.03 4.93
N ASP A 41 13.03 24.25 6.22
CA ASP A 41 13.50 23.37 7.29
C ASP A 41 12.60 22.13 7.45
N THR A 42 13.09 21.16 8.24
CA THR A 42 12.39 19.90 8.51
C THR A 42 11.04 20.10 9.20
N ALA A 43 10.91 21.11 10.08
CA ALA A 43 9.66 21.35 10.80
C ALA A 43 8.58 21.90 9.87
N GLN A 44 8.94 22.83 8.98
CA GLN A 44 8.07 23.34 7.93
C GLN A 44 7.66 22.22 6.96
N CYS A 45 8.62 21.38 6.55
CA CYS A 45 8.34 20.21 5.71
C CYS A 45 7.30 19.28 6.35
N LEU A 46 7.47 18.92 7.63
CA LEU A 46 6.54 18.04 8.35
C LEU A 46 5.16 18.67 8.53
N SER A 47 5.10 19.99 8.77
CA SER A 47 3.83 20.70 8.88
C SER A 47 3.06 20.69 7.55
N GLN A 48 3.74 20.98 6.43
CA GLN A 48 3.14 20.98 5.10
C GLN A 48 2.72 19.57 4.68
N ALA A 49 3.56 18.56 4.95
CA ALA A 49 3.26 17.16 4.70
C ALA A 49 1.99 16.70 5.44
N ARG A 50 1.85 17.07 6.72
CA ARG A 50 0.64 16.77 7.51
C ARG A 50 -0.61 17.39 6.88
N GLN A 51 -0.55 18.67 6.52
CA GLN A 51 -1.67 19.37 5.88
C GLN A 51 -2.03 18.75 4.53
N ALA A 52 -1.02 18.37 3.73
CA ALA A 52 -1.23 17.69 2.47
C ALA A 52 -1.96 16.35 2.67
N LEU A 53 -1.54 15.53 3.64
CA LEU A 53 -2.21 14.28 3.98
C LEU A 53 -3.67 14.49 4.42
N GLU A 54 -3.92 15.43 5.33
CA GLU A 54 -5.28 15.77 5.79
C GLU A 54 -6.17 16.23 4.64
N SER A 55 -5.64 17.02 3.72
CA SER A 55 -6.39 17.51 2.55
C SER A 55 -6.83 16.38 1.60
N GLN A 56 -6.15 15.24 1.63
CA GLN A 56 -6.48 14.04 0.86
C GLN A 56 -7.31 13.02 1.67
N GLY A 57 -7.78 13.40 2.87
CA GLY A 57 -8.56 12.51 3.74
C GLY A 57 -7.74 11.37 4.35
N LEU A 58 -6.42 11.53 4.41
CA LEU A 58 -5.53 10.58 5.08
C LEU A 58 -5.34 11.02 6.52
N GLU A 59 -5.56 10.12 7.48
CA GLU A 59 -5.33 10.41 8.90
C GLU A 59 -3.81 10.44 9.17
N PRO A 60 -3.21 11.60 9.52
CA PRO A 60 -1.77 11.68 9.66
C PRO A 60 -1.29 11.07 10.97
N VAL A 61 -0.23 10.28 10.87
CA VAL A 61 0.52 9.71 11.99
C VAL A 61 1.98 10.13 11.83
N GLN A 62 2.50 10.84 12.82
CA GLN A 62 3.92 11.13 12.91
C GLN A 62 4.65 9.80 13.19
N ASN A 63 5.46 9.35 12.23
CA ASN A 63 6.20 8.09 12.38
C ASN A 63 7.51 8.32 13.12
N ASP A 64 8.25 9.38 12.76
CA ASP A 64 9.50 9.77 13.40
C ASP A 64 9.75 11.29 13.30
N ALA A 65 10.95 11.73 13.69
CA ALA A 65 11.34 13.15 13.70
C ALA A 65 11.49 13.78 12.29
N THR A 66 11.47 12.96 11.24
CA THR A 66 11.72 13.32 9.84
C THR A 66 10.66 12.78 8.88
N SER A 67 9.64 12.06 9.38
CA SER A 67 8.60 11.51 8.53
C SER A 67 7.21 11.58 9.14
N VAL A 68 6.22 11.76 8.27
CA VAL A 68 4.79 11.68 8.59
C VAL A 68 4.12 10.79 7.55
N ALA A 69 3.38 9.79 8.03
CA ALA A 69 2.52 8.98 7.19
C ALA A 69 1.08 9.41 7.33
N GLY A 70 0.25 9.06 6.35
CA GLY A 70 -1.19 9.16 6.42
C GLY A 70 -1.80 7.90 5.83
N ARG A 71 -2.92 7.45 6.40
CA ARG A 71 -3.60 6.24 5.98
C ARG A 71 -5.10 6.46 5.78
N SER A 72 -5.66 5.78 4.79
CA SER A 72 -7.09 5.56 4.60
C SER A 72 -7.37 4.05 4.53
N GLU A 73 -8.61 3.66 4.25
CA GLU A 73 -8.96 2.24 4.10
C GLU A 73 -8.23 1.56 2.93
N THR A 74 -7.89 2.29 1.87
CA THR A 74 -7.38 1.73 0.60
C THR A 74 -6.00 2.25 0.20
N ALA A 75 -5.41 3.17 0.97
CA ALA A 75 -4.13 3.78 0.65
C ALA A 75 -3.31 4.15 1.88
N THR A 76 -1.99 4.15 1.69
CA THR A 76 -1.02 4.69 2.65
C THR A 76 -0.09 5.63 1.89
N ALA A 77 0.16 6.82 2.45
CA ALA A 77 1.16 7.74 1.95
C ALA A 77 2.15 8.10 3.06
N MET A 78 3.39 8.39 2.69
CA MET A 78 4.43 8.83 3.62
C MET A 78 5.25 9.94 2.99
N PHE A 79 5.40 11.04 3.74
CA PHE A 79 6.39 12.07 3.46
C PHE A 79 7.63 11.82 4.32
N VAL A 80 8.80 11.93 3.70
CA VAL A 80 10.11 11.91 4.36
C VAL A 80 10.82 13.22 4.06
N CYS A 81 11.19 13.93 5.13
CA CYS A 81 11.88 15.21 5.12
C CYS A 81 13.34 14.99 5.50
N VAL A 82 14.24 15.00 4.53
CA VAL A 82 15.68 14.81 4.74
C VAL A 82 16.38 16.17 4.68
N GLU A 83 16.94 16.61 5.79
CA GLU A 83 17.74 17.83 5.86
C GLU A 83 19.07 17.67 5.11
N ASN A 84 19.40 18.64 4.26
CA ASN A 84 20.65 18.74 3.50
C ASN A 84 21.32 20.09 3.75
N PRO A 85 22.63 20.12 4.06
CA PRO A 85 23.37 21.37 4.19
C PRO A 85 23.59 22.08 2.83
N PRO A 86 23.53 23.42 2.75
CA PRO A 86 23.05 24.35 3.78
C PRO A 86 21.53 24.60 3.66
N ALA A 87 20.78 24.33 4.74
CA ALA A 87 19.37 24.69 4.95
C ALA A 87 18.41 24.37 3.79
N THR A 88 18.54 23.19 3.19
CA THR A 88 17.58 22.65 2.22
C THR A 88 17.02 21.34 2.73
N THR A 89 15.79 21.01 2.36
CA THR A 89 15.17 19.73 2.68
C THR A 89 14.83 19.00 1.39
N THR A 90 15.27 17.75 1.27
CA THR A 90 14.73 16.82 0.27
C THR A 90 13.45 16.25 0.82
N VAL A 91 12.35 16.48 0.12
CA VAL A 91 11.04 15.94 0.46
C VAL A 91 10.78 14.78 -0.48
N MET A 92 10.55 13.59 0.07
CA MET A 92 10.13 12.41 -0.67
C MET A 92 8.71 12.05 -0.26
N VAL A 93 7.82 11.88 -1.24
CA VAL A 93 6.49 11.31 -1.03
C VAL A 93 6.46 9.90 -1.60
N VAL A 94 5.96 8.94 -0.82
CA VAL A 94 5.74 7.56 -1.21
C VAL A 94 4.26 7.26 -1.03
N VAL A 95 3.62 6.65 -2.02
CA VAL A 95 2.20 6.26 -1.97
C VAL A 95 2.09 4.79 -2.33
N ALA A 96 1.34 4.06 -1.50
CA ALA A 96 0.93 2.69 -1.74
C ALA A 96 -0.60 2.57 -1.74
N SER A 97 -1.16 1.79 -2.67
CA SER A 97 -2.59 1.53 -2.78
C SER A 97 -2.86 0.15 -3.37
N ASP A 98 -4.09 -0.32 -3.22
CA ASP A 98 -4.61 -1.53 -3.87
C ASP A 98 -4.72 -1.39 -5.41
N SER A 99 -4.65 -0.17 -5.96
CA SER A 99 -4.62 0.06 -7.41
C SER A 99 -3.54 1.04 -7.86
N ASP A 100 -2.91 0.76 -9.01
CA ASP A 100 -1.90 1.64 -9.64
C ASP A 100 -2.47 3.04 -9.93
N GLU A 101 -3.68 3.10 -10.49
CA GLU A 101 -4.33 4.37 -10.84
C GLU A 101 -4.60 5.23 -9.59
N GLN A 102 -5.06 4.61 -8.50
CA GLN A 102 -5.30 5.31 -7.23
C GLN A 102 -3.98 5.80 -6.64
N ALA A 103 -2.94 4.97 -6.59
CA ALA A 103 -1.64 5.38 -6.05
C ALA A 103 -1.01 6.51 -6.89
N LEU A 104 -1.15 6.46 -8.22
CA LEU A 104 -0.64 7.51 -9.10
C LEU A 104 -1.39 8.83 -8.92
N ALA A 105 -2.74 8.78 -8.89
CA ALA A 105 -3.57 9.95 -8.69
C ALA A 105 -3.33 10.61 -7.33
N LEU A 106 -3.25 9.80 -6.27
CA LEU A 106 -2.97 10.29 -4.92
C LEU A 106 -1.56 10.89 -4.82
N ARG A 107 -0.55 10.29 -5.45
CA ARG A 107 0.80 10.87 -5.50
C ARG A 107 0.78 12.25 -6.17
N GLU A 108 0.08 12.41 -7.29
CA GLU A 108 -0.02 13.70 -7.96
C GLU A 108 -0.83 14.73 -7.16
N ALA A 109 -1.90 14.32 -6.49
CA ALA A 109 -2.66 15.19 -5.60
C ALA A 109 -1.82 15.66 -4.41
N LEU A 110 -1.07 14.75 -3.78
CA LEU A 110 -0.17 15.08 -2.68
C LEU A 110 0.98 16.01 -3.10
N LYS A 111 1.51 15.84 -4.32
CA LYS A 111 2.51 16.77 -4.88
C LYS A 111 1.95 18.17 -5.12
N GLN A 112 0.65 18.30 -5.40
CA GLN A 112 0.02 19.60 -5.62
C GLN A 112 -0.39 20.27 -4.31
N ALA A 113 -0.76 19.47 -3.30
CA ALA A 113 -1.17 19.95 -1.98
C ALA A 113 0.02 20.32 -1.07
N PHE A 114 1.20 19.77 -1.36
CA PHE A 114 2.46 20.07 -0.67
C PHE A 114 3.16 21.28 -1.29
#